data_AF-A0A1F9VEG6-F1
#
_entry.id   AF-A0A1F9VEG6-F1
#
_cell.length_a   1.000
_cell.length_b   1.000
_cell.length_c   1.000
_cell.angle_alpha   90.00
_cell.angle_beta   90.00
_cell.angle_gamma   90.00
#
_symmetry.space_group_name_H-M   'P 1'
#
loop_
_entity.id
_entity.type
_entity.pdbx_description
1 polymer ?
#
loop_
_entity_poly.entity_id
_entity_poly.type
_entity_poly.pdbx_seq_one_letter_code
_entity_poly.pdbx_strand_id
1 'polypeptide(L)'
;MQEAMKSASHFSSLFTFPLAGKGPAASRGRRGAFTLIELMIVVAIIGILAAIAVPKFAELIRKSKEGALRGNLSSVRAAIRVYYADNEAWYPACTHSSNSSVLKTTLVPKYLKEMSAIAVPGRHAATTNVYCHQDPLPGHEHDGRGLLYNGQTSTDPNYGSVWIACTHSDLQSRPWTTY
;
A
#
# COMPACT_ATOMS: atom_id res chain seq x y z
N MET A 1 -43.87 16.16 4.06
CA MET A 1 -44.41 15.32 5.13
C MET A 1 -43.89 15.85 6.45
N GLN A 2 -44.75 16.57 7.15
CA GLN A 2 -44.48 17.33 8.36
C GLN A 2 -45.44 16.76 9.40
N GLU A 3 -44.95 15.85 10.24
CA GLU A 3 -45.59 15.25 11.43
C GLU A 3 -44.60 14.16 11.88
N ALA A 4 -44.19 13.97 13.13
CA ALA A 4 -44.73 14.44 14.39
C ALA A 4 -43.58 14.51 15.41
N MET A 5 -43.31 15.72 15.92
CA MET A 5 -42.80 15.89 17.27
C MET A 5 -43.98 15.75 18.22
N LYS A 6 -43.98 14.74 19.10
CA LYS A 6 -44.81 14.73 20.31
C LYS A 6 -44.21 13.81 21.37
N SER A 7 -43.91 14.43 22.51
CA SER A 7 -44.14 13.89 23.85
C SER A 7 -43.26 12.74 24.35
N ALA A 8 -42.38 13.05 25.31
CA ALA A 8 -42.42 12.47 26.66
C ALA A 8 -41.25 12.98 27.50
N SER A 9 -41.37 14.20 28.01
CA SER A 9 -40.74 14.59 29.27
C SER A 9 -41.52 13.91 30.40
N HIS A 10 -40.94 12.92 31.07
CA HIS A 10 -41.24 12.47 32.44
C HIS A 10 -40.40 11.22 32.74
N PHE A 11 -39.16 11.40 33.21
CA PHE A 11 -38.44 10.34 33.92
C PHE A 11 -37.56 10.99 34.99
N SER A 12 -38.24 11.61 35.95
CA SER A 12 -37.65 12.14 37.18
C SER A 12 -38.21 11.33 38.35
N SER A 13 -37.31 10.98 39.28
CA SER A 13 -37.53 10.31 40.56
C SER A 13 -37.99 8.84 40.48
N LEU A 14 -37.09 7.94 40.90
CA LEU A 14 -37.38 6.73 41.70
C LEU A 14 -36.10 5.88 41.87
N PHE A 15 -34.98 6.50 42.24
CA PHE A 15 -33.81 5.74 42.69
C PHE A 15 -33.21 6.38 43.94
N THR A 16 -33.92 6.28 45.06
CA THR A 16 -33.34 6.36 46.39
C THR A 16 -32.83 4.96 46.74
N PHE A 17 -31.52 4.76 46.70
CA PHE A 17 -30.87 3.57 47.24
C PHE A 17 -30.65 3.72 48.75
N PRO A 18 -30.99 2.71 49.58
CA PRO A 18 -30.69 2.75 51.00
C PRO A 18 -29.20 2.46 51.24
N LEU A 19 -28.54 3.33 52.00
CA LEU A 19 -27.24 3.06 52.59
C LEU A 19 -27.44 2.30 53.91
N ALA A 20 -27.17 0.98 53.93
CA ALA A 20 -26.78 0.27 55.15
C ALA A 20 -26.40 -1.19 54.85
N GLY A 21 -25.11 -1.53 54.96
CA GLY A 21 -24.62 -2.89 54.84
C GLY A 21 -23.20 -3.03 55.35
N LYS A 22 -23.05 -3.28 56.65
CA LYS A 22 -21.80 -3.63 57.35
C LYS A 22 -21.21 -4.89 56.71
N GLY A 23 -19.99 -4.80 56.16
CA GLY A 23 -19.41 -5.83 55.29
C GLY A 23 -18.83 -7.07 55.98
N PRO A 24 -18.38 -8.08 55.22
CA PRO A 24 -17.38 -9.01 55.68
C PRO A 24 -15.98 -8.47 55.36
N ALA A 25 -15.06 -8.70 56.30
CA ALA A 25 -13.65 -8.35 56.20
C ALA A 25 -13.06 -8.83 54.87
N ALA A 26 -12.47 -7.89 54.13
CA ALA A 26 -11.66 -8.20 52.96
C ALA A 26 -10.59 -9.23 53.36
N SER A 27 -10.72 -10.46 52.87
CA SER A 27 -9.58 -11.36 52.80
C SER A 27 -8.50 -10.60 52.05
N ARG A 28 -7.45 -10.19 52.76
CA ARG A 28 -6.19 -9.75 52.13
C ARG A 28 -5.62 -10.97 51.42
N GLY A 29 -6.22 -11.31 50.27
CA GLY A 29 -5.59 -12.18 49.29
C GLY A 29 -4.21 -11.59 49.12
N ARG A 30 -3.19 -12.43 49.31
CA ARG A 30 -1.78 -12.08 49.11
C ARG A 30 -1.70 -11.51 47.70
N ARG A 31 -1.78 -10.18 47.57
CA ARG A 31 -1.54 -9.49 46.31
C ARG A 31 -0.06 -9.77 46.06
N GLY A 32 0.20 -10.74 45.17
CA GLY A 32 1.57 -11.11 44.80
C GLY A 32 2.27 -9.84 44.35
N ALA A 33 3.20 -9.36 45.17
CA ALA A 33 4.07 -8.28 44.76
C ALA A 33 5.00 -8.89 43.70
N PHE A 34 4.85 -8.47 42.44
CA PHE A 34 5.79 -8.81 41.38
C PHE A 34 7.19 -8.44 41.83
N THR A 35 8.11 -9.39 41.76
CA THR A 35 9.48 -9.14 42.18
C THR A 35 10.20 -8.32 41.11
N LEU A 36 11.12 -7.44 41.53
CA LEU A 36 11.87 -6.61 40.58
C LEU A 36 12.72 -7.47 39.63
N ILE A 37 13.17 -8.65 40.10
CA ILE A 37 13.89 -9.64 39.31
C ILE A 37 13.01 -10.30 38.24
N GLU A 38 11.74 -10.54 38.53
CA GLU A 38 10.78 -11.12 37.58
C GLU A 38 10.53 -10.16 36.41
N LEU A 39 10.41 -8.85 36.69
CA LEU A 39 10.33 -7.84 35.63
C LEU A 39 11.63 -7.75 34.82
N MET A 40 12.79 -7.82 35.47
CA MET A 40 14.10 -7.74 34.80
C MET A 40 14.32 -8.88 33.79
N ILE A 41 13.97 -10.11 34.16
CA ILE A 41 14.10 -11.26 33.26
C ILE A 41 13.15 -11.13 32.08
N VAL A 42 11.92 -10.64 32.29
CA VAL A 42 10.95 -10.43 31.22
C VAL A 42 11.45 -9.41 30.20
N VAL A 43 11.93 -8.25 30.63
CA VAL A 43 12.46 -7.24 29.68
C VAL A 43 13.74 -7.71 28.99
N ALA A 44 14.57 -8.52 29.67
CA ALA A 44 15.74 -9.13 29.04
C ALA A 44 15.34 -10.11 27.91
N ILE A 45 14.35 -10.98 28.14
CA ILE A 45 13.85 -11.90 27.12
C ILE A 45 13.20 -11.15 25.96
N ILE A 46 12.36 -10.15 26.23
CA ILE A 46 11.74 -9.31 25.19
C ILE A 46 12.82 -8.57 24.38
N GLY A 47 13.88 -8.08 25.03
CA GLY A 47 15.01 -7.43 24.36
C GLY A 47 15.72 -8.35 23.36
N ILE A 48 15.98 -9.61 23.74
CA ILE A 48 16.60 -10.61 22.85
C ILE A 48 15.68 -10.92 21.65
N LEU A 49 14.39 -11.14 21.91
CA LEU A 49 13.42 -11.43 20.85
C LEU A 49 13.28 -10.24 19.88
N ALA A 50 13.19 -9.01 20.40
CA ALA A 50 13.07 -7.81 19.60
C ALA A 50 14.30 -7.59 18.69
N ALA A 51 15.51 -7.84 19.20
CA ALA A 51 16.75 -7.69 18.44
C ALA A 51 16.77 -8.56 17.16
N ILE A 52 16.21 -9.77 17.22
CA ILE A 52 16.12 -10.67 16.05
C ILE A 52 14.89 -10.36 15.19
N ALA A 53 13.76 -10.02 15.82
CA ALA A 53 12.48 -9.85 15.15
C ALA A 53 12.43 -8.56 14.29
N VAL A 54 12.96 -7.44 14.78
CA VAL A 54 12.90 -6.14 14.10
C VAL A 54 13.51 -6.16 12.69
N PRO A 55 14.76 -6.61 12.47
CA PRO A 55 15.33 -6.62 11.11
C PRO A 55 14.60 -7.59 10.19
N LYS A 56 14.16 -8.75 10.69
CA LYS A 56 13.37 -9.71 9.91
C LYS A 56 12.02 -9.14 9.48
N PHE A 57 11.34 -8.44 10.39
CA PHE A 57 10.06 -7.83 10.10
C PHE A 57 10.18 -6.72 9.04
N ALA A 58 11.21 -5.88 9.13
CA ALA A 58 11.47 -4.84 8.13
C ALA A 58 11.63 -5.41 6.71
N GLU A 59 12.36 -6.52 6.57
CA GLU A 59 12.53 -7.21 5.28
C GLU A 59 11.24 -7.83 4.77
N LEU A 60 10.41 -8.42 5.65
CA LEU A 60 9.09 -8.96 5.28
C LEU A 60 8.17 -7.87 4.73
N ILE A 61 8.16 -6.69 5.37
CA ILE A 61 7.39 -5.54 4.87
C ILE A 61 7.91 -5.09 3.50
N ARG A 62 9.23 -5.05 3.29
CA ARG A 62 9.83 -4.73 1.98
C ARG A 62 9.38 -5.73 0.92
N LYS A 63 9.47 -7.02 1.20
CA LYS A 63 9.01 -8.12 0.32
C LYS A 63 7.53 -7.96 -0.05
N SER A 64 6.68 -7.67 0.93
CA SER A 64 5.24 -7.48 0.71
C SER A 64 4.97 -6.31 -0.22
N LYS A 65 5.69 -5.19 -0.05
CA LYS A 65 5.53 -4.01 -0.90
C LYS A 65 6.04 -4.26 -2.33
N GLU A 66 7.14 -4.99 -2.50
CA GLU A 66 7.61 -5.41 -3.82
C GLU A 66 6.61 -6.33 -4.53
N GLY A 67 5.99 -7.27 -3.79
CA GLY A 67 4.92 -8.12 -4.32
C GLY A 67 3.71 -7.30 -4.79
N ALA A 68 3.28 -6.33 -3.99
CA ALA A 68 2.20 -5.41 -4.36
C ALA A 68 2.55 -4.59 -5.61
N LEU A 69 3.79 -4.07 -5.69
CA LEU A 69 4.28 -3.33 -6.85
C LEU A 69 4.24 -4.18 -8.13
N ARG A 70 4.68 -5.45 -8.08
CA ARG A 70 4.59 -6.37 -9.23
C ARG A 70 3.13 -6.67 -9.62
N GLY A 71 2.24 -6.78 -8.64
CA GLY A 71 0.79 -6.93 -8.89
C GLY A 71 0.17 -5.70 -9.58
N ASN A 72 0.55 -4.49 -9.14
CA ASN A 72 0.13 -3.24 -9.75
C ASN A 72 0.61 -3.14 -11.21
N LEU A 73 1.88 -3.46 -11.48
CA LEU A 73 2.43 -3.49 -12.83
C LEU A 73 1.70 -4.51 -13.73
N SER A 74 1.40 -5.69 -13.20
CA SER A 74 0.67 -6.74 -13.92
C SER A 74 -0.77 -6.31 -14.25
N SER A 75 -1.42 -5.58 -13.35
CA SER A 75 -2.76 -5.03 -13.57
C SER A 75 -2.77 -4.01 -14.71
N VAL A 76 -1.77 -3.11 -14.74
CA VAL A 76 -1.60 -2.15 -15.84
C VAL A 76 -1.35 -2.85 -17.17
N ARG A 77 -0.50 -3.87 -17.19
CA ARG A 77 -0.25 -4.69 -18.40
C ARG A 77 -1.48 -5.38 -18.92
N ALA A 78 -2.27 -5.98 -18.02
CA ALA A 78 -3.52 -6.62 -18.39
C ALA A 78 -4.45 -5.61 -19.07
N ALA A 79 -4.61 -4.42 -18.48
CA ALA A 79 -5.42 -3.36 -19.06
C ALA A 79 -4.93 -2.88 -20.43
N ILE A 80 -3.61 -2.71 -20.61
CA ILE A 80 -3.01 -2.37 -21.91
C ILE A 80 -3.31 -3.45 -22.96
N ARG A 81 -3.24 -4.73 -22.59
CA ARG A 81 -3.56 -5.85 -23.49
C ARG A 81 -5.04 -5.93 -23.85
N VAL A 82 -5.94 -5.65 -22.91
CA VAL A 82 -7.37 -5.58 -23.20
C VAL A 82 -7.66 -4.40 -24.13
N TYR A 83 -7.05 -3.24 -23.88
CA TYR A 83 -7.13 -2.11 -24.81
C TYR A 83 -6.68 -2.50 -26.21
N TYR A 84 -5.54 -3.18 -26.34
CA TYR A 84 -5.02 -3.63 -27.63
C TYR A 84 -6.00 -4.52 -28.39
N ALA A 85 -6.67 -5.43 -27.69
CA ALA A 85 -7.70 -6.29 -28.28
C ALA A 85 -8.93 -5.49 -28.75
N ASP A 86 -9.33 -4.48 -27.99
CA ASP A 86 -10.49 -3.61 -28.31
C ASP A 86 -10.19 -2.60 -29.45
N ASN A 87 -8.93 -2.28 -29.71
CA ASN A 87 -8.52 -1.19 -30.60
C ASN A 87 -7.73 -1.71 -31.80
N GLU A 88 -8.22 -2.77 -32.45
CA GLU A 88 -7.68 -3.27 -33.72
C GLU A 88 -6.17 -3.54 -33.69
N ALA A 89 -5.66 -4.11 -32.60
CA ALA A 89 -4.24 -4.38 -32.43
C ALA A 89 -3.34 -3.14 -32.39
N TRP A 90 -3.86 -2.01 -31.89
CA TRP A 90 -3.09 -0.81 -31.57
C TRP A 90 -2.99 -0.58 -30.07
N TYR A 91 -1.78 -0.27 -29.59
CA TYR A 91 -1.57 0.17 -28.23
C TYR A 91 -1.81 1.68 -28.07
N PRO A 92 -2.11 2.18 -26.85
CA PRO A 92 -2.28 3.62 -26.63
C PRO A 92 -1.10 4.43 -27.16
N ALA A 93 -1.35 5.30 -28.13
CA ALA A 93 -0.27 6.09 -28.73
C ALA A 93 0.29 7.11 -27.72
N CYS A 94 1.61 7.24 -27.64
CA CYS A 94 2.25 8.27 -26.85
C CYS A 94 3.37 8.96 -27.61
N THR A 95 3.56 10.25 -27.35
CA THR A 95 4.71 11.03 -27.84
C THR A 95 5.74 11.16 -26.73
N HIS A 96 7.03 11.17 -27.08
CA HIS A 96 8.14 11.25 -26.13
C HIS A 96 7.92 12.44 -25.17
N SER A 97 7.60 12.15 -23.92
CA SER A 97 7.14 13.14 -22.95
C SER A 97 7.50 12.70 -21.55
N SER A 98 8.08 13.65 -20.81
CA SER A 98 8.50 13.49 -19.42
C SER A 98 7.32 13.41 -18.43
N ASN A 99 6.06 13.47 -18.87
CA ASN A 99 4.90 13.13 -18.04
C ASN A 99 3.67 12.85 -18.91
N SER A 100 3.63 11.65 -19.48
CA SER A 100 2.51 11.21 -20.30
C SER A 100 1.30 10.87 -19.43
N SER A 101 0.18 11.56 -19.65
CA SER A 101 -1.11 11.16 -19.06
C SER A 101 -1.83 10.10 -19.90
N VAL A 102 -1.22 9.62 -21.00
CA VAL A 102 -1.88 8.74 -21.98
C VAL A 102 -2.49 7.51 -21.33
N LEU A 103 -1.74 6.75 -20.52
CA LEU A 103 -2.30 5.55 -19.89
C LEU A 103 -3.39 5.91 -18.86
N LYS A 104 -3.25 7.03 -18.15
CA LYS A 104 -4.27 7.47 -17.18
C LYS A 104 -5.57 7.84 -17.88
N THR A 105 -5.52 8.57 -18.99
CA THR A 105 -6.71 9.03 -19.72
C THR A 105 -7.35 7.93 -20.57
N THR A 106 -6.54 6.99 -21.04
CA THR A 106 -6.97 5.98 -22.01
C THR A 106 -7.42 4.69 -21.33
N LEU A 107 -6.74 4.28 -20.25
CA LEU A 107 -7.08 3.05 -19.54
C LEU A 107 -8.14 3.25 -18.46
N VAL A 108 -8.17 4.43 -17.81
CA VAL A 108 -9.14 4.72 -16.74
C VAL A 108 -10.30 5.55 -17.30
N PRO A 109 -11.57 5.24 -16.98
CA PRO A 109 -12.03 4.16 -16.10
C PRO A 109 -12.35 2.83 -16.82
N LYS A 110 -12.26 2.78 -18.15
CA LYS A 110 -12.82 1.66 -18.94
C LYS A 110 -12.13 0.31 -18.66
N TYR A 111 -10.81 0.31 -18.58
CA TYR A 111 -9.98 -0.91 -18.44
C TYR A 111 -9.35 -1.04 -17.04
N LEU A 112 -9.22 0.06 -16.32
CA LEU A 112 -8.78 0.12 -14.92
C LEU A 112 -9.69 1.06 -14.13
N LYS A 113 -10.02 0.68 -12.89
CA LYS A 113 -10.75 1.56 -11.98
C LYS A 113 -9.96 2.83 -11.66
N GLU A 114 -8.66 2.68 -11.44
CA GLU A 114 -7.74 3.77 -11.14
C GLU A 114 -6.31 3.37 -11.51
N MET A 115 -5.43 4.36 -11.70
CA MET A 115 -4.02 4.09 -11.97
C MET A 115 -3.31 3.68 -10.68
N SER A 116 -2.83 2.44 -10.62
CA SER A 116 -2.10 1.93 -9.47
C SER A 116 -0.83 2.74 -9.23
N ALA A 117 -0.66 3.21 -8.00
CA ALA A 117 0.57 3.89 -7.61
C ALA A 117 1.75 2.91 -7.58
N ILE A 118 2.86 3.35 -8.14
CA ILE A 118 4.14 2.67 -8.18
C ILE A 118 5.00 3.23 -7.05
N ALA A 119 5.39 2.36 -6.12
CA ALA A 119 6.20 2.73 -4.96
C ALA A 119 7.32 1.71 -4.80
N VAL A 120 8.55 2.10 -5.11
CA VAL A 120 9.73 1.24 -4.92
C VAL A 120 10.16 1.32 -3.45
N PRO A 121 10.05 0.22 -2.67
CA PRO A 121 10.20 0.28 -1.22
C PRO A 121 11.56 0.78 -0.77
N GLY A 122 11.58 1.83 0.06
CA GLY A 122 12.84 2.36 0.63
C GLY A 122 13.75 3.04 -0.38
N ARG A 123 13.22 3.42 -1.55
CA ARG A 123 13.94 4.19 -2.57
C ARG A 123 13.16 5.43 -2.96
N HIS A 124 11.92 5.24 -3.41
CA HIS A 124 11.12 6.28 -4.05
C HIS A 124 9.71 6.34 -3.48
N ALA A 125 9.14 7.55 -3.45
CA ALA A 125 7.76 7.76 -3.00
C ALA A 125 6.75 7.17 -4.00
N ALA A 126 5.53 6.91 -3.52
CA ALA A 126 4.45 6.43 -4.36
C ALA A 126 4.04 7.49 -5.39
N THR A 127 3.94 7.08 -6.65
CA THR A 127 3.64 7.96 -7.78
C THR A 127 2.82 7.22 -8.81
N THR A 128 1.96 7.95 -9.53
CA THR A 128 1.17 7.41 -10.62
C THR A 128 1.67 7.86 -11.99
N ASN A 129 2.77 8.61 -12.07
CA ASN A 129 3.21 9.17 -13.36
C ASN A 129 3.56 8.07 -14.34
N VAL A 130 3.34 8.37 -15.62
CA VAL A 130 3.72 7.51 -16.72
C VAL A 130 4.56 8.36 -17.66
N TYR A 131 5.66 7.80 -18.15
CA TYR A 131 6.59 8.44 -19.05
C TYR A 131 6.54 7.69 -20.38
N CYS A 132 6.43 8.42 -21.48
CA CYS A 132 6.52 7.79 -22.79
C CYS A 132 7.99 7.65 -23.15
N HIS A 133 8.50 6.42 -23.22
CA HIS A 133 9.90 6.17 -23.53
C HIS A 133 10.05 4.85 -24.30
N GLN A 134 10.96 4.84 -25.28
CA GLN A 134 11.22 3.68 -26.13
C GLN A 134 12.04 2.61 -25.42
N ASP A 135 13.10 3.05 -24.75
CA ASP A 135 14.04 2.16 -24.07
C ASP A 135 13.55 1.82 -22.65
N PRO A 136 13.77 0.57 -22.21
CA PRO A 136 13.47 0.14 -20.84
C PRO A 136 14.39 0.78 -19.79
N LEU A 137 15.51 1.39 -20.20
CA LEU A 137 16.52 1.99 -19.32
C LEU A 137 16.98 3.36 -19.87
N PRO A 138 16.16 4.42 -19.73
CA PRO A 138 16.49 5.77 -20.23
C PRO A 138 17.59 6.50 -19.43
N GLY A 139 18.53 5.78 -18.82
CA GLY A 139 19.46 6.36 -17.85
C GLY A 139 18.76 6.87 -16.58
N HIS A 140 19.47 7.71 -15.81
CA HIS A 140 19.00 8.21 -14.50
C HIS A 140 17.84 9.22 -14.57
N GLU A 141 17.41 9.62 -15.77
CA GLU A 141 16.46 10.72 -15.99
C GLU A 141 15.05 10.43 -15.45
N HIS A 142 14.75 9.16 -15.20
CA HIS A 142 13.46 8.70 -14.69
C HIS A 142 13.53 7.86 -13.42
N ASP A 143 14.65 7.91 -12.68
CA ASP A 143 14.81 7.10 -11.46
C ASP A 143 13.77 7.49 -10.40
N GLY A 144 12.73 6.67 -10.28
CA GLY A 144 11.82 6.67 -9.15
C GLY A 144 10.49 7.38 -9.30
N ARG A 145 10.11 7.81 -10.51
CA ARG A 145 8.91 8.65 -10.64
C ARG A 145 7.71 8.01 -11.30
N GLY A 146 7.73 6.72 -11.65
CA GLY A 146 6.51 6.02 -12.09
C GLY A 146 6.74 4.85 -13.05
N LEU A 147 5.96 4.80 -14.13
CA LEU A 147 6.07 3.78 -15.18
C LEU A 147 6.70 4.36 -16.45
N LEU A 148 7.55 3.59 -17.11
CA LEU A 148 7.92 3.81 -18.50
C LEU A 148 6.95 3.03 -19.39
N TYR A 149 6.48 3.63 -20.46
CA TYR A 149 5.57 3.01 -21.41
C TYR A 149 6.00 3.34 -22.84
N ASN A 150 6.06 2.32 -23.69
CA ASN A 150 6.35 2.51 -25.11
C ASN A 150 5.06 2.41 -25.93
N GLY A 151 4.59 3.55 -26.42
CA GLY A 151 3.47 3.66 -27.36
C GLY A 151 3.82 4.48 -28.60
N GLN A 152 5.11 4.64 -28.93
CA GLN A 152 5.55 5.60 -29.95
C GLN A 152 5.38 5.09 -31.38
N THR A 153 5.93 3.91 -31.68
CA THR A 153 5.90 3.33 -33.02
C THR A 153 5.66 1.83 -32.94
N SER A 154 4.78 1.32 -33.82
CA SER A 154 4.49 -0.11 -33.93
C SER A 154 5.63 -0.94 -34.52
N THR A 155 6.65 -0.29 -35.08
CA THR A 155 7.84 -0.95 -35.62
C THR A 155 8.86 -1.35 -34.54
N ASP A 156 8.69 -0.88 -33.31
CA ASP A 156 9.64 -1.16 -32.24
C ASP A 156 9.38 -2.51 -31.57
N PRO A 157 10.43 -3.31 -31.27
CA PRO A 157 10.28 -4.58 -30.57
C PRO A 157 9.63 -4.48 -29.19
N ASN A 158 9.70 -3.30 -28.55
CA ASN A 158 9.09 -3.02 -27.26
C ASN A 158 7.74 -2.30 -27.39
N TYR A 159 7.12 -2.22 -28.56
CA TYR A 159 5.83 -1.55 -28.70
C TYR A 159 4.76 -2.14 -27.76
N GLY A 160 4.15 -1.29 -26.94
CA GLY A 160 3.15 -1.66 -25.93
C GLY A 160 3.73 -2.16 -24.60
N SER A 161 5.05 -2.20 -24.44
CA SER A 161 5.68 -2.59 -23.18
C SER A 161 5.50 -1.51 -22.12
N VAL A 162 5.55 -1.95 -20.86
CA VAL A 162 5.53 -1.07 -19.69
C VAL A 162 6.50 -1.60 -18.66
N TRP A 163 7.27 -0.70 -18.05
CA TRP A 163 8.30 -1.01 -17.06
C TRP A 163 8.23 -0.06 -15.88
N ILE A 164 8.84 -0.45 -14.77
CA ILE A 164 9.01 0.45 -13.63
C ILE A 164 10.21 1.36 -13.90
N ALA A 165 9.98 2.67 -13.83
CA ALA A 165 11.01 3.69 -14.00
C ALA A 165 11.89 3.75 -12.74
N CYS A 166 12.86 2.84 -12.62
CA CYS A 166 13.76 2.77 -11.47
C CYS A 166 15.10 2.16 -11.87
N THR A 167 16.19 2.78 -11.43
CA THR A 167 17.56 2.25 -11.66
C THR A 167 17.99 1.26 -10.58
N HIS A 168 17.21 1.14 -9.51
CA HIS A 168 17.52 0.24 -8.40
C HIS A 168 17.12 -1.20 -8.71
N SER A 169 17.68 -2.12 -7.92
CA SER A 169 17.28 -3.53 -7.92
C SER A 169 16.33 -3.86 -6.77
N ASP A 170 15.61 -4.95 -6.94
CA ASP A 170 14.71 -5.54 -5.94
C ASP A 170 15.45 -6.30 -4.82
N LEU A 171 14.69 -6.99 -3.96
CA LEU A 171 15.21 -7.90 -2.93
C LEU A 171 16.22 -8.94 -3.46
N GLN A 172 16.12 -9.34 -4.73
CA GLN A 172 16.88 -10.41 -5.38
C GLN A 172 18.00 -9.88 -6.29
N SER A 173 18.35 -8.60 -6.19
CA SER A 173 19.34 -7.93 -7.04
C SER A 173 18.97 -7.96 -8.54
N ARG A 174 17.68 -8.03 -8.86
CA ARG A 174 17.18 -7.92 -10.24
C ARG A 174 16.72 -6.48 -10.49
N PRO A 175 17.09 -5.88 -11.63
CA PRO A 175 16.65 -4.53 -11.96
C PRO A 175 15.16 -4.50 -12.26
N TRP A 176 14.49 -3.43 -11.82
CA TRP A 176 13.04 -3.29 -11.97
C TRP A 176 12.54 -3.25 -13.42
N THR A 177 13.42 -2.98 -14.36
CA THR A 177 13.15 -2.94 -15.80
C THR A 177 13.01 -4.33 -16.43
N THR A 178 13.37 -5.40 -15.71
CA THR A 178 13.22 -6.79 -16.17
C THR A 178 11.87 -7.41 -15.84
N TYR A 179 11.13 -6.79 -14.91
CA TYR A 179 9.77 -7.20 -14.61
C TYR A 179 8.87 -6.68 -15.68
#